data_AF-A0A957ABV6-F1
#
_entry.id   AF-A0A957ABV6-F1
#
_cell.length_a   1.000
_cell.length_b   1.000
_cell.length_c   1.000
_cell.angle_alpha   90.00
_cell.angle_beta   90.00
_cell.angle_gamma   90.00
#
_symmetry.space_group_name_H-M   'P 1'
#
loop_
_entity.id
_entity.type
_entity.pdbx_description
1 polymer ?
#
loop_
_entity_poly.entity_id
_entity_poly.type
_entity_poly.pdbx_seq_one_letter_code
_entity_poly.pdbx_strand_id
1 'polypeptide(L)' 'MLAAVGKEGSPTTFEVDKTMIRMFARAVGYTDPVYYDEKAAQAAGYRSLPCPPGYLGTPVFNPKR' A
#
# COMPACT_ATOMS: atom_id res chain seq x y z
N MET A 1 -23.72 15.28 -9.15
CA MET A 1 -22.94 14.48 -8.17
C MET A 1 -23.80 13.68 -7.19
N LEU A 2 -25.02 14.10 -6.84
CA LEU A 2 -25.87 13.37 -5.86
C LEU A 2 -26.25 11.93 -6.24
N ALA A 3 -26.32 11.60 -7.54
CA ALA A 3 -26.73 10.27 -8.03
C ALA A 3 -25.77 9.10 -7.67
N ALA A 4 -24.62 9.39 -7.07
CA ALA A 4 -23.65 8.40 -6.60
C ALA A 4 -23.74 8.14 -5.08
N VAL A 5 -24.45 8.98 -4.33
CA VAL A 5 -24.60 8.82 -2.87
C VAL A 5 -25.35 7.51 -2.59
N GLY A 6 -24.82 6.70 -1.67
CA GLY A 6 -25.41 5.41 -1.28
C GLY A 6 -25.14 4.25 -2.24
N LYS A 7 -24.32 4.44 -3.29
CA LYS A 7 -23.90 3.35 -4.18
C LYS A 7 -22.58 2.75 -3.72
N GLU A 8 -22.53 1.43 -3.62
CA GLU A 8 -21.30 0.68 -3.37
C GLU A 8 -20.57 0.39 -4.69
N GLY A 9 -19.24 0.52 -4.67
CA GLY A 9 -18.39 0.17 -5.81
C GLY A 9 -18.17 -1.34 -5.88
N SER A 10 -17.80 -1.84 -7.07
CA SER A 10 -17.40 -3.23 -7.22
C SER A 10 -16.12 -3.51 -6.42
N PRO A 11 -15.98 -4.72 -5.83
CA PRO A 11 -14.74 -5.11 -5.17
C PRO A 11 -13.54 -4.97 -6.09
N THR A 12 -12.48 -4.35 -5.60
CA THR A 12 -11.25 -4.09 -6.34
C THR A 12 -10.07 -4.68 -5.57
N THR A 13 -9.23 -5.44 -6.25
CA THR A 13 -8.00 -5.99 -5.67
C THR A 13 -6.88 -4.98 -5.80
N PHE A 14 -6.19 -4.73 -4.69
CA PHE A 14 -4.98 -3.91 -4.65
C PHE A 14 -3.78 -4.77 -4.27
N GLU A 15 -2.65 -4.46 -4.90
CA GLU A 15 -1.36 -5.07 -4.59
C GLU A 15 -0.61 -4.27 -3.52
N VAL A 16 0.01 -5.00 -2.60
CA VAL A 16 0.91 -4.43 -1.60
C VAL A 16 2.34 -4.69 -2.07
N ASP A 17 2.88 -3.74 -2.83
CA ASP A 17 4.22 -3.80 -3.40
C ASP A 17 5.26 -3.03 -2.56
N LYS A 18 6.48 -3.57 -2.47
CA LYS A 18 7.58 -2.98 -1.71
C LYS A 18 7.96 -1.58 -2.21
N THR A 19 7.95 -1.36 -3.51
CA THR A 19 8.32 -0.05 -4.10
C THR A 19 7.29 0.99 -3.72
N MET A 20 6.00 0.63 -3.80
CA MET A 20 4.93 1.55 -3.45
C MET A 20 4.86 1.82 -1.94
N ILE A 21 5.17 0.83 -1.10
CA ILE A 21 5.34 1.04 0.35
C ILE A 21 6.40 2.11 0.63
N ARG A 22 7.59 2.00 0.01
CA ARG A 22 8.67 2.99 0.16
C ARG A 22 8.27 4.36 -0.37
N MET A 23 7.63 4.40 -1.54
CA MET A 23 7.18 5.67 -2.13
C MET A 23 6.14 6.36 -1.26
N PHE A 24 5.15 5.63 -0.76
CA PHE A 24 4.14 6.18 0.13
C PHE A 24 4.76 6.65 1.44
N ALA A 25 5.58 5.81 2.08
CA ALA A 25 6.28 6.15 3.32
C ALA A 25 7.08 7.46 3.16
N ARG A 26 7.81 7.59 2.04
CA ARG A 26 8.55 8.82 1.72
C ARG A 26 7.64 10.01 1.51
N ALA A 27 6.54 9.83 0.76
CA ALA A 27 5.64 10.93 0.40
C ALA A 27 4.95 11.55 1.61
N VAL A 28 4.56 10.73 2.60
CA VAL A 28 3.89 11.20 3.83
C VAL A 28 4.84 11.49 4.99
N GLY A 29 6.16 11.28 4.79
CA GLY A 29 7.19 11.67 5.75
C GLY A 29 7.51 10.65 6.85
N TYR A 30 7.22 9.36 6.64
CA TYR A 30 7.70 8.31 7.55
C TYR A 30 9.23 8.27 7.55
N THR A 31 9.82 8.08 8.73
CA THR A 31 11.28 7.97 8.90
C THR A 31 11.74 6.63 9.44
N ASP A 32 10.80 5.78 9.87
CA ASP A 32 11.11 4.47 10.44
C ASP A 32 11.71 3.54 9.36
N PRO A 33 12.92 2.98 9.56
CA PRO A 33 13.57 2.09 8.60
C PRO A 33 12.77 0.83 8.29
N VAL A 34 11.81 0.40 9.13
CA VAL A 34 10.98 -0.78 8.83
C VAL A 34 10.21 -0.66 7.51
N TYR A 35 9.92 0.56 7.04
CA TYR A 35 9.23 0.80 5.77
C TYR A 35 10.18 0.90 4.56
N TYR A 36 11.49 0.94 4.78
CA TYR A 36 12.49 1.20 3.75
C TYR A 36 13.48 0.04 3.56
N ASP A 37 13.97 -0.51 4.66
CA ASP A 37 14.94 -1.59 4.70
C ASP A 37 14.27 -2.91 5.08
N GLU A 38 14.39 -3.89 4.19
CA GLU A 38 13.83 -5.22 4.38
C GLU A 38 14.52 -5.96 5.54
N LYS A 39 15.81 -5.73 5.78
CA LYS A 39 16.51 -6.33 6.92
C LYS A 39 16.01 -5.76 8.25
N ALA A 40 15.78 -4.45 8.31
CA ALA A 40 15.21 -3.80 9.49
C ALA A 40 13.78 -4.31 9.77
N ALA A 41 12.96 -4.43 8.73
CA ALA A 41 11.62 -5.01 8.84
C ALA A 41 11.65 -6.46 9.34
N GLN A 42 12.56 -7.28 8.80
CA GLN A 42 12.72 -8.67 9.22
C GLN A 42 13.23 -8.80 10.65
N ALA A 43 14.18 -7.96 11.07
CA ALA A 43 14.66 -7.91 12.44
C ALA A 43 13.55 -7.50 13.43
N ALA A 44 12.60 -6.66 12.99
CA ALA A 44 11.40 -6.31 13.75
C ALA A 44 10.31 -7.41 13.75
N GLY A 45 10.55 -8.55 13.10
CA GLY A 45 9.66 -9.71 13.08
C GLY A 45 8.68 -9.75 11.90
N TYR A 46 8.77 -8.81 10.96
CA TYR A 46 7.95 -8.85 9.75
C TYR A 46 8.54 -9.81 8.71
N ARG A 47 7.69 -10.39 7.86
CA ARG A 47 8.16 -11.21 6.72
C ARG A 47 8.93 -10.38 5.68
N SER A 48 8.51 -9.12 5.51
CA SER A 48 8.96 -8.16 4.49
C SER A 48 8.56 -6.75 4.98
N LEU A 49 8.78 -5.70 4.18
CA LEU A 49 8.27 -4.36 4.47
C LEU A 49 6.77 -4.40 4.79
N PRO A 50 6.34 -3.93 5.97
CA PRO A 50 4.94 -3.85 6.31
C PRO A 50 4.26 -2.71 5.55
N CYS A 51 2.95 -2.86 5.31
CA CYS A 51 2.13 -1.80 4.74
C CYS A 51 2.05 -0.61 5.72
N PRO A 52 2.45 0.61 5.33
CA PRO A 52 2.31 1.78 6.18
C PRO A 52 0.83 2.09 6.47
N PRO A 53 0.49 2.56 7.68
CA PRO A 53 -0.85 3.04 7.97
C PRO A 53 -1.32 4.09 6.93
N GLY A 54 -2.51 3.88 6.38
CA GLY A 54 -3.10 4.77 5.36
C GLY A 54 -2.75 4.42 3.91
N TYR A 55 -1.83 3.49 3.66
CA TYR A 55 -1.60 2.96 2.32
C TYR A 55 -2.63 1.85 2.01
N LEU A 56 -3.45 2.06 0.98
CA LEU A 56 -4.52 1.12 0.59
C LEU A 56 -4.07 0.07 -0.46
N GLY A 57 -2.82 0.18 -0.94
CA GLY A 57 -2.30 -0.65 -2.03
C GLY A 57 -2.36 0.05 -3.39
N THR A 58 -1.81 -0.61 -4.41
CA THR A 58 -1.81 -0.13 -5.80
C THR A 58 -2.80 -0.93 -6.64
N PRO A 59 -3.62 -0.30 -7.50
CA PRO A 59 -4.47 -1.03 -8.42
C PRO A 59 -3.64 -1.97 -9.30
N VAL A 60 -4.17 -3.18 -9.53
CA VAL A 60 -3.55 -4.13 -10.44
C VAL A 60 -3.99 -3.81 -11.86
N PHE A 61 -3.04 -3.47 -12.72
CA PHE A 61 -3.30 -3.37 -14.15
C PHE A 61 -3.35 -4.78 -14.77
N ASN A 62 -4.51 -5.18 -15.28
CA ASN A 62 -4.67 -6.42 -16.03
C ASN A 62 -5.16 -6.08 -17.45
N PRO A 63 -4.33 -6.22 -18.49
CA PRO A 63 -4.69 -5.85 -19.87
C PRO A 63 -5.77 -6.74 -20.50
N LYS A 64 -6.17 -7.84 -19.84
CA LYS A 64 -7.22 -8.75 -20.28
C LYS A 64 -8.57 -8.50 -19.60
N ARG A 65 -8.64 -7.53 -18.67
CA ARG A 65 -9.85 -7.10 -17.99
C ARG A 65 -10.39 -5.80 -18.57
#